data_AF-A0A8J7NZW4-F1
#
_entry.id   AF-A0A8J7NZW4-F1
#
_cell.length_a   1.000
_cell.length_b   1.000
_cell.length_c   1.000
_cell.angle_alpha   90.00
_cell.angle_beta   90.00
_cell.angle_gamma   90.00
#
_symmetry.space_group_name_H-M   'P 1'
#
loop_
_entity.id
_entity.type
_entity.pdbx_description
1 polymer ?
#
loop_
_entity_poly.entity_id
_entity_poly.type
_entity_poly.pdbx_seq_one_letter_code
_entity_poly.pdbx_strand_id
1 'polypeptide(L)'
;FTVFFPSGSEEGWFGGVANLTPAYLVKEDVIHFHKTLKAACDEHDLSYYPRFKKWSDEYFFIRHREETRGVGGIFFDNLDFQDKKHFDFVQSCARAVLPAYQPIVKAHLDEPHSEQEDTWQLLRYGRYVEFNLIYNNGIKFGLFMPGLRIDTLFASLPITAKWGYMLEPEPGSKEAELVDVLRRPRDWV
;
A
#
# COMPACT_ATOMS: atom_id res chain seq x y z
N PHE A 1 -11.76 13.24 5.89
CA PHE A 1 -12.77 13.81 4.96
C PHE A 1 -13.87 14.42 5.80
N THR A 2 -14.47 15.51 5.33
CA THR A 2 -15.50 16.26 6.07
C THR A 2 -16.58 16.73 5.11
N VAL A 3 -17.84 16.58 5.50
CA VAL A 3 -19.04 17.08 4.82
C VAL A 3 -19.75 18.04 5.75
N PHE A 4 -20.04 19.24 5.25
CA PHE A 4 -20.85 20.24 5.95
C PHE A 4 -22.27 20.21 5.42
N PHE A 5 -23.25 20.03 6.29
CA PHE A 5 -24.66 20.02 5.93
C PHE A 5 -25.31 21.40 6.12
N PRO A 6 -26.36 21.73 5.35
CA PRO A 6 -27.12 22.99 5.53
C PRO A 6 -27.73 23.15 6.92
N SER A 7 -27.91 22.06 7.67
CA SER A 7 -28.33 22.05 9.08
C SER A 7 -27.28 22.62 10.04
N GLY A 8 -26.05 22.85 9.59
CA GLY A 8 -24.91 23.21 10.44
C GLY A 8 -24.22 22.00 11.09
N SER A 9 -24.69 20.77 10.84
CA SER A 9 -24.00 19.56 11.27
C SER A 9 -22.82 19.23 10.36
N GLU A 10 -21.79 18.66 10.96
CA GLU A 10 -20.58 18.20 10.29
C GLU A 10 -20.47 16.69 10.44
N GLU A 11 -20.25 15.99 9.34
CA GLU A 11 -19.90 14.57 9.36
C GLU A 11 -18.54 14.38 8.71
N GLY A 12 -17.78 13.41 9.18
CA GLY A 12 -16.44 13.18 8.68
C GLY A 12 -15.83 11.93 9.25
N TRP A 13 -14.64 11.60 8.75
CA TRP A 13 -13.84 10.53 9.29
C TRP A 13 -12.37 10.70 8.89
N PHE A 14 -11.48 10.07 9.65
CA PHE A 14 -10.11 9.83 9.22
C PHE A 14 -9.98 8.46 8.54
N GLY A 15 -9.17 8.45 7.49
CA GLY A 15 -8.72 7.25 6.81
C GLY A 15 -7.25 7.41 6.42
N GLY A 16 -6.56 6.31 6.19
CA GLY A 16 -5.14 6.32 5.92
C GLY A 16 -4.62 4.99 5.41
N VAL A 17 -3.51 5.08 4.68
CA VAL A 17 -2.80 3.93 4.16
C VAL A 17 -1.30 4.18 4.21
N ALA A 18 -0.56 3.16 4.62
CA ALA A 18 0.87 3.03 4.34
C ALA A 18 1.11 1.57 3.97
N ASN A 19 1.55 1.29 2.75
CA ASN A 19 1.79 -0.08 2.28
C ASN A 19 3.05 -0.14 1.42
N LEU A 20 3.73 -1.29 1.42
CA LEU A 20 4.97 -1.50 0.67
C LEU A 20 4.74 -2.46 -0.51
N THR A 21 5.22 -2.09 -1.69
CA THR A 21 5.09 -2.89 -2.93
C THR A 21 6.47 -3.14 -3.53
N PRO A 22 7.23 -4.12 -3.01
CA PRO A 22 8.58 -4.37 -3.47
C PRO A 22 8.60 -5.13 -4.82
N ALA A 23 9.67 -4.95 -5.59
CA ALA A 23 9.93 -5.76 -6.78
C ALA A 23 10.55 -7.12 -6.42
N TYR A 24 11.34 -7.18 -5.36
CA TYR A 24 11.93 -8.40 -4.82
C TYR A 24 11.77 -8.45 -3.31
N LEU A 25 11.67 -9.65 -2.74
CA LEU A 25 11.54 -9.80 -1.30
C LEU A 25 12.90 -9.60 -0.62
N VAL A 26 13.02 -8.52 0.16
CA VAL A 26 14.09 -8.33 1.15
C VAL A 26 13.43 -8.39 2.53
N LYS A 27 13.61 -9.50 3.25
CA LYS A 27 12.82 -9.79 4.47
C LYS A 27 13.05 -8.74 5.55
N GLU A 28 14.30 -8.29 5.68
CA GLU A 28 14.74 -7.30 6.64
C GLU A 28 14.01 -5.97 6.45
N ASP A 29 13.83 -5.53 5.20
CA ASP A 29 13.11 -4.30 4.87
C ASP A 29 11.62 -4.41 5.19
N VAL A 30 11.01 -5.54 4.84
CA VAL A 30 9.59 -5.76 5.11
C VAL A 30 9.35 -5.78 6.63
N ILE A 31 10.23 -6.43 7.38
CA ILE A 31 10.20 -6.43 8.85
C ILE A 31 10.41 -5.01 9.39
N HIS A 32 11.39 -4.26 8.89
CA HIS A 32 11.64 -2.87 9.31
C HIS A 32 10.42 -1.99 9.10
N PHE A 33 9.83 -2.06 7.90
CA PHE A 33 8.63 -1.31 7.54
C PHE A 33 7.47 -1.63 8.48
N HIS A 34 7.16 -2.92 8.68
CA HIS A 34 6.07 -3.36 9.55
C HIS A 34 6.32 -3.08 11.03
N LYS A 35 7.56 -3.21 11.53
CA LYS A 35 7.90 -2.85 12.92
C LYS A 35 7.69 -1.37 13.17
N THR A 36 8.07 -0.53 12.22
CA THR A 36 7.91 0.93 12.33
C THR A 36 6.44 1.32 12.37
N LEU A 37 5.62 0.75 11.50
CA LEU A 37 4.17 0.98 11.51
C LEU A 37 3.50 0.43 12.78
N LYS A 38 3.92 -0.76 13.24
CA LYS A 38 3.41 -1.35 14.48
C LYS A 38 3.72 -0.46 15.68
N ALA A 39 4.96 0.03 15.81
CA ALA A 39 5.33 0.94 16.89
C ALA A 39 4.44 2.18 16.95
N ALA A 40 4.16 2.79 15.78
CA ALA A 40 3.26 3.94 15.69
C ALA A 40 1.80 3.61 16.06
N CYS A 41 1.34 2.38 15.79
CA CYS A 41 0.01 1.93 16.20
C CYS A 41 -0.06 1.63 17.71
N ASP A 42 0.96 0.94 18.24
CA ASP A 42 1.04 0.49 19.62
C ASP A 42 1.08 1.66 20.62
N GLU A 43 1.51 2.85 20.20
CA GLU A 43 1.42 4.10 20.99
C GLU A 43 -0.02 4.50 21.34
N HIS A 44 -1.01 4.01 20.58
CA HIS A 44 -2.42 4.40 20.72
C HIS A 44 -3.28 3.24 21.19
N ASP A 45 -3.17 2.08 20.54
CA ASP A 45 -3.91 0.87 20.88
C ASP A 45 -3.23 -0.36 20.27
N LEU A 46 -2.95 -1.38 21.10
CA LEU A 46 -2.28 -2.61 20.69
C LEU A 46 -3.08 -3.45 19.68
N SER A 47 -4.39 -3.22 19.57
CA SER A 47 -5.27 -3.88 18.60
C SER A 47 -5.22 -3.23 17.20
N TYR A 48 -4.69 -2.01 17.07
CA TYR A 48 -4.69 -1.27 15.82
C TYR A 48 -3.83 -1.93 14.75
N TYR A 49 -2.59 -2.28 15.05
CA TYR A 49 -1.73 -2.90 14.03
C TYR A 49 -2.28 -4.23 13.51
N PRO A 50 -2.67 -5.22 14.35
CA PRO A 50 -3.25 -6.48 13.86
C PRO A 50 -4.49 -6.25 12.99
N ARG A 51 -5.38 -5.34 13.40
CA ARG A 51 -6.61 -5.00 12.66
C ARG A 51 -6.29 -4.33 11.32
N PHE A 52 -5.47 -3.30 11.32
CA PHE A 52 -5.19 -2.48 10.13
C PHE A 52 -4.23 -3.17 9.15
N LYS A 53 -3.36 -4.07 9.64
CA LYS A 53 -2.55 -4.94 8.79
C LYS A 53 -3.42 -5.93 8.04
N LYS A 54 -4.29 -6.64 8.75
CA LYS A 54 -5.25 -7.57 8.12
C LYS A 54 -6.12 -6.84 7.09
N TRP A 55 -6.61 -5.65 7.42
CA TRP A 55 -7.41 -4.86 6.50
C TRP A 55 -6.59 -4.41 5.27
N SER A 56 -5.30 -4.10 5.43
CA SER A 56 -4.40 -3.78 4.31
C SER A 56 -4.27 -4.97 3.36
N ASP A 57 -4.05 -6.18 3.88
CA ASP A 57 -3.92 -7.39 3.07
C ASP A 57 -5.21 -7.68 2.27
N GLU A 58 -6.37 -7.49 2.90
CA GLU A 58 -7.69 -7.68 2.26
C GLU A 58 -8.01 -6.59 1.23
N TYR A 59 -7.71 -5.33 1.52
CA TYR A 59 -8.02 -4.20 0.64
C TYR A 59 -7.17 -4.22 -0.64
N PHE A 60 -5.88 -4.58 -0.53
CA PHE A 60 -4.94 -4.57 -1.64
C PHE A 60 -4.86 -5.91 -2.40
N PHE A 61 -5.90 -6.74 -2.35
CA PHE A 61 -5.95 -8.04 -3.01
C PHE A 61 -6.41 -7.95 -4.48
N ILE A 62 -5.62 -8.48 -5.41
CA ILE A 62 -5.91 -8.53 -6.84
C ILE A 62 -6.64 -9.85 -7.14
N ARG A 63 -7.97 -9.84 -7.03
CA ARG A 63 -8.80 -11.05 -7.06
C ARG A 63 -8.56 -11.96 -8.28
N HIS A 64 -8.38 -11.37 -9.46
CA HIS A 64 -8.19 -12.14 -10.70
C HIS A 64 -6.77 -12.69 -10.88
N ARG A 65 -5.82 -12.31 -10.02
CA ARG A 65 -4.44 -12.83 -9.96
C ARG A 65 -4.19 -13.71 -8.73
N GLU A 66 -5.14 -13.72 -7.79
CA GLU A 66 -5.05 -14.39 -6.49
C GLU A 66 -3.78 -14.00 -5.68
N GLU A 67 -3.36 -12.73 -5.79
CA GLU A 67 -2.20 -12.19 -5.06
C GLU A 67 -2.51 -10.81 -4.47
N THR A 68 -1.85 -10.46 -3.37
CA THR A 68 -1.82 -9.07 -2.90
C THR A 68 -0.94 -8.21 -3.80
N ARG A 69 -1.26 -6.92 -3.89
CA ARG A 69 -0.48 -5.94 -4.66
C ARG A 69 0.96 -5.84 -4.16
N GLY A 70 1.16 -5.99 -2.86
CA GLY A 70 2.44 -5.90 -2.16
C GLY A 70 2.40 -6.62 -0.81
N VAL A 71 3.39 -6.36 0.04
CA VAL A 71 3.58 -7.04 1.34
C VAL A 71 2.75 -6.43 2.48
N GLY A 72 1.70 -5.70 2.14
CA GLY A 72 0.79 -5.05 3.10
C GLY A 72 1.39 -3.82 3.78
N GLY A 73 0.90 -3.53 4.97
CA GLY A 73 1.24 -2.38 5.80
C GLY A 73 0.09 -2.10 6.75
N ILE A 74 -0.42 -0.87 6.80
CA ILE A 74 -1.66 -0.53 7.50
C ILE A 74 -2.66 0.11 6.54
N PHE A 75 -3.93 -0.26 6.71
CA PHE A 75 -5.07 0.40 6.07
C PHE A 75 -6.15 0.59 7.12
N PHE A 76 -6.68 1.81 7.21
CA PHE A 76 -7.79 2.13 8.09
C PHE A 76 -8.69 3.19 7.45
N ASP A 77 -9.96 3.11 7.77
CA ASP A 77 -10.98 4.05 7.33
C ASP A 77 -12.06 4.19 8.41
N ASN A 78 -12.93 5.18 8.27
CA ASN A 78 -14.05 5.45 9.18
C ASN A 78 -13.66 5.65 10.66
N LEU A 79 -12.50 6.24 10.94
CA LEU A 79 -12.16 6.66 12.31
C LEU A 79 -12.87 7.99 12.63
N ASP A 80 -13.44 8.10 13.83
CA ASP A 80 -14.17 9.30 14.26
C ASP A 80 -13.26 10.56 14.19
N PHE A 81 -13.69 11.54 13.42
CA PHE A 81 -12.96 12.78 13.21
C PHE A 81 -13.05 13.77 14.39
N GLN A 82 -14.05 13.59 15.26
CA GLN A 82 -14.23 14.42 16.45
C GLN A 82 -13.37 13.93 17.63
N ASP A 83 -12.94 12.66 17.60
CA ASP A 83 -12.04 12.13 18.61
C ASP A 83 -10.60 12.58 18.37
N LYS A 84 -10.09 13.44 19.26
CA LYS A 84 -8.70 13.88 19.26
C LYS A 84 -7.71 12.71 19.28
N LYS A 85 -8.04 11.58 19.91
CA LYS A 85 -7.17 10.39 19.92
C LYS A 85 -6.98 9.81 18.53
N HIS A 86 -8.02 9.80 17.69
CA HIS A 86 -7.87 9.38 16.29
C HIS A 86 -7.02 10.35 15.49
N PHE A 87 -7.13 11.65 15.74
CA PHE A 87 -6.23 12.62 15.12
C PHE A 87 -4.77 12.41 15.54
N ASP A 88 -4.51 12.22 16.84
CA ASP A 88 -3.17 11.93 17.38
C ASP A 88 -2.60 10.62 16.79
N PHE A 89 -3.44 9.60 16.58
CA PHE A 89 -3.09 8.35 15.89
C PHE A 89 -2.71 8.59 14.43
N VAL A 90 -3.54 9.31 13.66
CA VAL A 90 -3.27 9.63 12.25
C VAL A 90 -1.96 10.41 12.10
N GLN A 91 -1.69 11.36 12.98
CA GLN A 91 -0.43 12.09 12.99
C GLN A 91 0.77 11.17 13.25
N SER A 92 0.64 10.21 14.15
CA SER A 92 1.71 9.26 14.48
C SER A 92 2.00 8.33 13.30
N CYS A 93 0.94 7.82 12.64
CA CYS A 93 1.07 7.10 11.37
C CYS A 93 1.76 7.93 10.28
N ALA A 94 1.39 9.22 10.13
CA ALA A 94 2.02 10.11 9.14
C ALA A 94 3.52 10.33 9.43
N ARG A 95 3.89 10.53 10.70
CA ARG A 95 5.29 10.66 11.12
C ARG A 95 6.10 9.38 10.91
N ALA A 96 5.46 8.22 10.94
CA ALA A 96 6.10 6.91 10.74
C ALA A 96 6.47 6.62 9.27
N VAL A 97 5.87 7.31 8.29
CA VAL A 97 6.10 7.03 6.86
C VAL A 97 7.57 7.16 6.46
N LEU A 98 8.22 8.28 6.80
CA LEU A 98 9.61 8.50 6.44
C LEU A 98 10.57 7.53 7.15
N PRO A 99 10.49 7.31 8.47
CA PRO A 99 11.28 6.28 9.14
C PRO A 99 11.06 4.87 8.60
N ALA A 100 9.84 4.53 8.16
CA ALA A 100 9.52 3.21 7.64
C ALA A 100 10.10 3.00 6.23
N TYR A 101 10.11 4.02 5.36
CA TYR A 101 10.44 3.86 3.94
C TYR A 101 11.82 4.41 3.54
N GLN A 102 12.25 5.53 4.11
CA GLN A 102 13.50 6.18 3.71
C GLN A 102 14.75 5.31 3.88
N PRO A 103 14.91 4.50 4.97
CA PRO A 103 16.06 3.62 5.11
C PRO A 103 16.14 2.56 4.02
N ILE A 104 14.98 2.01 3.61
CA ILE A 104 14.87 1.01 2.53
C ILE A 104 15.37 1.61 1.22
N VAL A 105 14.87 2.80 0.85
CA VAL A 105 15.33 3.48 -0.37
C VAL A 105 16.83 3.73 -0.34
N LYS A 106 17.37 4.22 0.79
CA LYS A 106 18.80 4.49 0.93
C LYS A 106 19.67 3.23 0.82
N ALA A 107 19.18 2.09 1.31
CA ALA A 107 19.91 0.83 1.25
C ALA A 107 20.02 0.28 -0.18
N HIS A 108 18.98 0.48 -0.99
CA HIS A 108 18.84 -0.17 -2.30
C HIS A 108 18.99 0.79 -3.50
N LEU A 109 19.20 2.08 -3.28
CA LEU A 109 19.21 3.09 -4.35
C LEU A 109 20.29 2.84 -5.42
N ASP A 110 21.48 2.45 -4.98
CA ASP A 110 22.67 2.31 -5.84
C ASP A 110 22.99 0.84 -6.16
N GLU A 111 22.08 -0.10 -5.86
CA GLU A 111 22.28 -1.51 -6.16
C GLU A 111 22.25 -1.76 -7.67
N PRO A 112 23.24 -2.49 -8.22
CA PRO A 112 23.23 -2.82 -9.63
C PRO A 112 22.07 -3.76 -9.94
N HIS A 113 21.40 -3.51 -11.06
CA HIS A 113 20.31 -4.33 -11.56
C HIS A 113 20.57 -4.73 -13.02
N SER A 114 20.06 -5.90 -13.38
CA SER A 114 20.07 -6.44 -14.73
C SER A 114 18.81 -6.03 -15.51
N GLU A 115 18.86 -6.16 -16.83
CA GLU A 115 17.71 -5.89 -17.70
C GLU A 115 16.52 -6.85 -17.43
N GLN A 116 16.83 -8.05 -16.92
CA GLN A 116 15.82 -9.00 -16.44
C GLN A 116 15.13 -8.49 -15.17
N GLU A 117 15.90 -7.95 -14.21
CA GLU A 117 15.36 -7.36 -12.99
C GLU A 117 14.51 -6.12 -13.28
N ASP A 118 14.93 -5.28 -14.22
CA ASP A 118 14.14 -4.14 -14.70
C ASP A 118 12.83 -4.59 -15.34
N THR A 119 12.89 -5.62 -16.19
CA THR A 119 11.67 -6.17 -16.81
C THR A 119 10.73 -6.74 -15.76
N TRP A 120 11.24 -7.43 -14.75
CA TRP A 120 10.44 -7.91 -13.64
C TRP A 120 9.79 -6.78 -12.84
N GLN A 121 10.53 -5.70 -12.52
CA GLN A 121 9.98 -4.53 -11.85
C GLN A 121 8.82 -3.93 -12.68
N LEU A 122 8.98 -3.80 -13.99
CA LEU A 122 7.92 -3.29 -14.87
C LEU A 122 6.68 -4.20 -14.91
N LEU A 123 6.84 -5.52 -14.77
CA LEU A 123 5.71 -6.45 -14.63
C LEU A 123 5.00 -6.28 -13.28
N ARG A 124 5.73 -6.03 -12.19
CA ARG A 124 5.15 -5.68 -10.89
C ARG A 124 4.41 -4.35 -10.94
N TYR A 125 4.92 -3.36 -11.67
CA TYR A 125 4.19 -2.12 -11.97
C TYR A 125 2.92 -2.38 -12.79
N GLY A 126 2.92 -3.35 -13.70
CA GLY A 126 1.70 -3.82 -14.36
C GLY A 126 0.61 -4.27 -13.37
N ARG A 127 0.98 -5.02 -12.32
CA ARG A 127 0.06 -5.41 -11.23
C ARG A 127 -0.42 -4.20 -10.42
N TYR A 128 0.47 -3.24 -10.18
CA TYR A 128 0.11 -2.00 -9.49
C TYR A 128 -0.93 -1.19 -10.28
N VAL A 129 -0.78 -1.11 -11.61
CA VAL A 129 -1.74 -0.48 -12.51
C VAL A 129 -3.06 -1.26 -12.55
N GLU A 130 -3.01 -2.60 -12.67
CA GLU A 130 -4.20 -3.46 -12.65
C GLU A 130 -5.05 -3.19 -11.40
N PHE A 131 -4.43 -3.15 -10.21
CA PHE A 131 -5.14 -2.85 -8.97
C PHE A 131 -5.78 -1.45 -9.00
N ASN A 132 -5.02 -0.43 -9.39
CA ASN A 132 -5.47 0.95 -9.35
C ASN A 132 -6.65 1.21 -10.31
N LEU A 133 -6.65 0.61 -11.49
CA LEU A 133 -7.73 0.80 -12.46
C LEU A 133 -8.95 -0.10 -12.16
N ILE A 134 -8.74 -1.32 -11.64
CA ILE A 134 -9.81 -2.32 -11.51
C ILE A 134 -10.41 -2.38 -10.10
N TYR A 135 -9.68 -2.06 -9.04
CA TYR A 135 -10.13 -2.29 -7.65
C TYR A 135 -10.09 -1.06 -6.76
N ASN A 136 -9.21 -0.08 -7.03
CA ASN A 136 -9.09 1.09 -6.17
C ASN A 136 -10.35 1.98 -6.25
N ASN A 137 -11.15 1.94 -5.18
CA ASN A 137 -12.41 2.69 -5.09
C ASN A 137 -12.20 4.20 -5.20
N GLY A 138 -11.09 4.73 -4.67
CA GLY A 138 -10.76 6.15 -4.78
C GLY A 138 -10.53 6.59 -6.23
N ILE A 139 -9.85 5.76 -7.02
CA ILE A 139 -9.63 6.04 -8.45
C ILE A 139 -10.93 5.92 -9.22
N LYS A 140 -11.68 4.83 -9.03
CA LYS A 140 -12.97 4.64 -9.70
C LYS A 140 -13.92 5.80 -9.43
N PHE A 141 -14.14 6.13 -8.15
CA PHE A 141 -14.99 7.24 -7.78
C PHE A 141 -14.49 8.55 -8.42
N GLY A 142 -13.18 8.82 -8.35
CA GLY A 142 -12.57 10.00 -8.96
C GLY A 142 -12.79 10.12 -10.47
N LEU A 143 -12.78 9.00 -11.22
CA LEU A 143 -13.03 8.99 -12.67
C LEU A 143 -14.46 9.39 -13.04
N PHE A 144 -15.44 9.10 -12.18
CA PHE A 144 -16.85 9.37 -12.47
C PHE A 144 -17.35 10.71 -11.90
N MET A 145 -16.52 11.42 -11.14
CA MET A 145 -16.90 12.68 -10.50
C MET A 145 -16.58 13.91 -11.37
N PRO A 146 -17.56 14.77 -11.66
CA PRO A 146 -17.33 16.02 -12.40
C PRO A 146 -16.37 16.96 -11.67
N GLY A 147 -15.47 17.61 -12.42
CA GLY A 147 -14.60 18.68 -11.88
C GLY A 147 -13.33 18.19 -11.18
N LEU A 148 -13.06 16.88 -11.15
CA LEU A 148 -11.80 16.35 -10.62
C LEU A 148 -10.66 16.49 -11.62
N ARG A 149 -9.47 16.85 -11.11
CA ARG A 149 -8.25 16.94 -11.92
C ARG A 149 -7.71 15.55 -12.19
N ILE A 150 -7.90 15.08 -13.43
CA ILE A 150 -7.50 13.74 -13.88
C ILE A 150 -6.01 13.46 -13.66
N ASP A 151 -5.12 14.45 -13.83
CA ASP A 151 -3.68 14.28 -13.56
C ASP A 151 -3.38 13.86 -12.11
N THR A 152 -4.17 14.35 -11.15
CA THR A 152 -4.00 14.00 -9.73
C THR A 152 -4.38 12.56 -9.46
N LEU A 153 -5.33 12.02 -10.23
CA LEU A 153 -5.72 10.62 -10.15
C LEU A 153 -4.61 9.70 -10.67
N PHE A 154 -4.04 10.07 -11.81
CA PHE A 154 -2.99 9.28 -12.47
C PHE A 154 -1.58 9.54 -11.95
N ALA A 155 -1.38 10.51 -11.06
CA ALA A 155 -0.11 10.72 -10.36
C ALA A 155 0.36 9.48 -9.57
N SER A 156 -0.57 8.57 -9.25
CA SER A 156 -0.25 7.29 -8.61
C SER A 156 0.30 6.24 -9.58
N LEU A 157 0.12 6.40 -10.90
CA LEU A 157 0.56 5.42 -11.88
C LEU A 157 2.07 5.53 -12.14
N PRO A 158 2.76 4.39 -12.34
CA PRO A 158 4.15 4.38 -12.76
C PRO A 158 4.31 4.97 -14.16
N ILE A 159 5.49 5.55 -14.44
CA ILE A 159 5.81 6.13 -15.76
C ILE A 159 5.74 5.06 -16.86
N THR A 160 6.20 3.84 -16.56
CA THR A 160 6.18 2.69 -17.45
C THR A 160 5.72 1.44 -16.71
N ALA A 161 5.03 0.56 -17.42
CA ALA A 161 4.61 -0.75 -16.94
C ALA A 161 4.62 -1.74 -18.10
N LYS A 162 4.81 -3.03 -17.81
CA LYS A 162 4.76 -4.12 -18.79
C LYS A 162 3.68 -5.13 -18.42
N TRP A 163 3.14 -5.78 -19.45
CA TRP A 163 2.31 -6.97 -19.34
C TRP A 163 2.89 -8.05 -20.25
N GLY A 164 2.86 -9.29 -19.80
CA GLY A 164 3.24 -10.44 -20.61
C GLY A 164 2.19 -11.53 -20.55
N TYR A 165 2.14 -12.31 -21.62
CA TYR A 165 1.20 -13.41 -21.76
C TYR A 165 1.76 -14.66 -21.06
N MET A 166 0.99 -15.20 -20.10
CA MET A 166 1.34 -16.41 -19.33
C MET A 166 2.76 -16.39 -18.73
N LEU A 167 3.23 -15.22 -18.29
CA LEU A 167 4.50 -15.12 -17.58
C LEU A 167 4.33 -15.58 -16.13
N GLU A 168 4.96 -16.70 -15.79
CA GLU A 168 5.17 -17.14 -14.42
C GLU A 168 6.67 -17.05 -14.10
N PRO A 169 7.05 -16.69 -12.87
CA PRO A 169 8.46 -16.67 -12.47
C PRO A 169 9.04 -18.08 -12.43
N GLU A 170 10.34 -18.19 -12.73
CA GLU A 170 11.05 -19.47 -12.69
C GLU A 170 11.04 -20.07 -11.27
N PRO A 171 10.74 -21.36 -11.10
CA PRO A 171 10.74 -22.00 -9.78
C PRO A 171 12.08 -21.83 -9.05
N GLY A 172 12.03 -21.32 -7.81
CA GLY A 172 13.22 -21.09 -6.98
C GLY A 172 13.93 -19.76 -7.24
N SER A 173 13.44 -18.92 -8.16
CA SER A 173 13.95 -17.57 -8.38
C SER A 173 13.48 -16.58 -7.30
N LYS A 174 14.12 -15.40 -7.23
CA LYS A 174 13.71 -14.33 -6.29
C LYS A 174 12.31 -13.79 -6.60
N GLU A 175 11.94 -13.76 -7.88
CA GLU A 175 10.62 -13.40 -8.38
C GLU A 175 9.55 -14.37 -7.84
N ALA A 176 9.83 -15.67 -7.90
CA ALA A 176 8.93 -16.70 -7.36
C ALA A 176 8.79 -16.60 -5.84
N GLU A 177 9.87 -16.30 -5.11
CA GLU A 177 9.82 -16.06 -3.65
C GLU A 177 8.89 -14.89 -3.30
N LEU A 178 8.98 -13.78 -4.04
CA LEU A 178 8.06 -12.66 -3.83
C LEU A 178 6.61 -13.08 -4.11
N VAL A 179 6.34 -13.67 -5.28
CA VAL A 179 4.97 -14.06 -5.67
C VAL A 179 4.35 -15.02 -4.66
N ASP A 180 5.13 -15.93 -4.09
CA ASP A 180 4.66 -16.82 -3.03
C ASP A 180 4.08 -16.06 -1.83
N VAL A 181 4.82 -15.06 -1.34
CA VAL A 181 4.42 -14.21 -0.23
C VAL A 181 3.19 -13.37 -0.57
N LEU A 182 3.07 -12.92 -1.81
CA LEU A 182 1.90 -12.14 -2.25
C LEU A 182 0.64 -12.99 -2.37
N ARG A 183 0.76 -14.25 -2.79
CA ARG A 183 -0.35 -15.22 -2.81
C ARG A 183 -0.76 -15.65 -1.40
N ARG A 184 0.18 -15.61 -0.45
CA ARG A 184 0.01 -16.07 0.94
C ARG A 184 0.54 -15.02 1.93
N PRO A 185 -0.22 -13.95 2.21
CA PRO A 185 0.20 -12.91 3.13
C PRO A 185 0.67 -13.47 4.47
N ARG A 186 1.77 -12.93 5.00
CA ARG A 186 2.43 -13.41 6.21
C ARG A 186 2.33 -12.38 7.32
N ASP A 187 2.49 -12.83 8.55
CA ASP A 187 2.74 -11.94 9.69
C ASP A 187 4.24 -11.67 9.78
N TRP A 188 4.59 -10.37 9.78
CA TRP A 188 5.98 -9.92 9.69
C TRP A 188 6.59 -9.56 11.04
N VAL A 189 5.76 -9.30 12.05
CA VAL A 189 6.12 -8.78 13.38
C VAL A 189 5.19 -9.27 14.48
#